data_AF-A0A956SKK5-F1
#
_entry.id   AF-A0A956SKK5-F1
#
_cell.length_a   1.000
_cell.length_b   1.000
_cell.length_c   1.000
_cell.angle_alpha   90.00
_cell.angle_beta   90.00
_cell.angle_gamma   90.00
#
_symmetry.space_group_name_H-M   'P 1'
#
loop_
_entity.id
_entity.type
_entity.pdbx_description
1 polymer ?
#
loop_
_entity_poly.entity_id
_entity_poly.type
_entity_poly.pdbx_seq_one_letter_code
_entity_poly.pdbx_strand_id
1 'polypeptide(L)'
;MTAGRWLALVVLVAAGVYAVTGGSWSMADYRRLEQREARLRAQLDTLGRELDSLRAFGDSLRTDPRVQERVARARAGMIRPGEIAVLLVPERPAAGEDTAR
;
A
#
# COMPACT_ATOMS: atom_id res chain seq x y z
N MET A 1 -33.41 -21.00 49.68
CA MET A 1 -33.59 -19.73 48.94
C MET A 1 -32.26 -19.17 48.37
N THR A 2 -31.25 -20.01 48.10
CA THR A 2 -29.90 -19.57 47.68
C THR A 2 -29.65 -19.75 46.18
N ALA A 3 -30.25 -20.78 45.56
CA ALA A 3 -30.08 -21.06 44.13
C ALA A 3 -30.52 -19.91 43.22
N GLY A 4 -31.64 -19.24 43.53
CA GLY A 4 -32.11 -18.07 42.77
C GLY A 4 -31.17 -16.86 42.84
N ARG A 5 -30.50 -16.65 43.98
CA ARG A 5 -29.49 -15.58 44.14
C ARG A 5 -28.23 -15.87 43.33
N TRP A 6 -27.79 -17.13 43.30
CA TRP A 6 -26.65 -17.54 42.48
C TRP A 6 -26.96 -17.42 40.98
N LEU A 7 -28.17 -17.81 40.57
CA LEU A 7 -28.60 -17.69 39.19
C LEU A 7 -28.70 -16.22 38.75
N ALA A 8 -29.22 -15.34 39.61
CA ALA A 8 -29.25 -13.91 39.36
C ALA A 8 -27.83 -13.31 39.24
N LEU A 9 -26.89 -13.74 40.09
CA LEU A 9 -25.49 -13.31 40.01
C LEU A 9 -24.83 -13.74 38.69
N VAL A 10 -25.04 -14.99 38.27
CA VAL A 10 -24.50 -15.51 37.00
C VAL A 10 -25.05 -14.73 35.81
N VAL A 11 -26.36 -14.46 35.80
CA VAL A 11 -27.00 -13.66 34.73
C VAL A 11 -26.45 -12.23 34.72
N LEU A 12 -26.25 -11.62 35.89
CA LEU A 12 -25.70 -10.26 36.00
C LEU A 12 -24.26 -10.19 35.47
N VAL A 13 -23.43 -11.17 35.82
CA VAL A 13 -22.04 -11.25 35.34
C VAL A 13 -22.01 -11.49 33.83
N ALA A 14 -22.85 -12.39 33.31
CA ALA A 14 -22.94 -12.63 31.87
C ALA A 14 -23.38 -11.39 31.09
N ALA A 15 -24.34 -10.62 31.62
CA ALA A 15 -24.77 -9.36 31.02
C ALA A 15 -23.66 -8.30 31.05
N GLY A 16 -22.88 -8.22 32.15
CA GLY A 16 -21.73 -7.32 32.25
C GLY A 16 -20.63 -7.69 31.25
N VAL A 17 -20.31 -8.98 31.12
CA VAL A 17 -19.35 -9.46 30.11
C VAL A 17 -19.84 -9.14 28.71
N TYR A 18 -21.11 -9.42 28.39
CA TYR A 18 -21.71 -9.10 27.09
C TYR A 18 -21.72 -7.60 26.78
N ALA A 19 -21.94 -6.74 27.78
CA ALA A 19 -21.88 -5.29 27.58
C ALA A 19 -20.44 -4.81 27.31
N VAL A 20 -19.45 -5.39 27.99
CA VAL A 20 -18.03 -5.06 27.79
C VAL A 20 -17.53 -5.59 26.45
N THR A 21 -17.85 -6.83 26.08
CA THR A 21 -17.40 -7.46 24.84
C THR A 21 -18.23 -7.06 23.61
N GLY A 22 -19.53 -6.85 23.77
CA GLY A 22 -20.48 -6.53 22.69
C GLY A 22 -20.78 -5.04 22.51
N GLY A 23 -20.62 -4.21 23.54
CA GLY A 23 -20.97 -2.78 23.49
C GLY A 23 -19.81 -1.85 23.17
N SER A 24 -18.58 -2.19 23.59
CA SER A 24 -17.41 -1.31 23.46
C SER A 24 -16.65 -1.43 22.13
N TRP A 25 -16.95 -2.46 21.33
CA TRP A 25 -16.29 -2.68 20.03
C TRP A 25 -16.86 -1.85 18.89
N SER A 26 -18.13 -1.46 18.94
CA SER A 26 -18.78 -0.77 17.80
C SER A 26 -18.14 0.58 17.42
N MET A 27 -17.84 1.44 18.40
CA MET A 27 -17.33 2.80 18.09
C MET A 27 -15.85 2.80 17.70
N ALA A 28 -15.04 1.94 18.33
CA ALA A 28 -13.62 1.80 17.99
C ALA A 28 -13.44 1.15 16.62
N ASP A 29 -14.27 0.15 16.29
CA ASP A 29 -14.24 -0.53 15.00
C ASP A 29 -14.72 0.38 13.87
N TYR A 30 -15.71 1.24 14.11
CA TYR A 30 -16.14 2.24 13.14
C TYR A 30 -15.00 3.21 12.78
N ARG A 31 -14.29 3.75 13.79
CA ARG A 31 -13.11 4.60 13.54
C ARG A 31 -11.98 3.85 12.83
N ARG A 32 -11.75 2.58 13.18
CA ARG A 32 -10.76 1.73 12.48
C ARG A 32 -11.15 1.51 11.03
N LEU A 33 -12.44 1.36 10.75
CA LEU A 33 -12.96 1.19 9.39
C LEU A 33 -12.80 2.48 8.57
N GLU A 34 -13.14 3.64 9.13
CA GLU A 34 -12.90 4.94 8.49
C GLU A 34 -11.42 5.18 8.19
N GLN A 35 -10.53 4.85 9.14
CA GLN A 35 -9.09 4.96 8.93
C GLN A 35 -8.58 4.02 7.83
N ARG A 36 -9.10 2.79 7.76
CA ARG A 36 -8.76 1.85 6.69
C ARG A 36 -9.25 2.37 5.34
N GLU A 37 -10.47 2.87 5.27
CA GLU A 37 -11.05 3.42 4.05
C GLU A 37 -10.24 4.64 3.57
N ALA A 38 -9.89 5.56 4.47
CA ALA A 38 -9.04 6.71 4.15
C ALA A 38 -7.66 6.29 3.63
N ARG A 39 -7.04 5.28 4.27
CA ARG A 39 -5.74 4.73 3.82
C ARG A 39 -5.82 4.10 2.44
N LEU A 40 -6.86 3.31 2.18
CA LEU A 40 -7.05 2.65 0.87
C LEU A 40 -7.30 3.69 -0.23
N ARG A 41 -8.12 4.72 0.05
CA ARG A 41 -8.31 5.85 -0.89
C ARG A 41 -6.99 6.54 -1.22
N ALA A 42 -6.17 6.85 -0.22
CA ALA A 42 -4.86 7.47 -0.44
C ALA A 42 -3.91 6.59 -1.28
N GLN A 43 -3.99 5.27 -1.12
CA GLN A 43 -3.25 4.32 -1.96
C GLN A 43 -3.73 4.33 -3.40
N LEU A 44 -5.05 4.33 -3.63
CA LEU A 44 -5.64 4.44 -4.96
C LEU A 44 -5.26 5.75 -5.64
N ASP A 45 -5.30 6.87 -4.93
CA ASP A 45 -4.91 8.18 -5.48
C ASP A 45 -3.42 8.23 -5.87
N THR A 46 -2.58 7.54 -5.09
CA THR A 46 -1.14 7.43 -5.40
C THR A 46 -0.92 6.58 -6.66
N LEU A 47 -1.58 5.44 -6.74
CA LEU A 47 -1.49 4.55 -7.89
C LEU A 47 -2.11 5.17 -9.16
N GLY A 48 -3.19 5.92 -9.01
CA GLY A 48 -3.82 6.67 -10.10
C GLY A 48 -2.86 7.69 -10.70
N ARG A 49 -2.19 8.48 -9.85
CA ARG A 49 -1.15 9.44 -10.30
C ARG A 49 0.00 8.76 -11.03
N GLU A 50 0.44 7.59 -10.55
CA GLU A 50 1.49 6.83 -11.22
C GLU A 50 1.03 6.33 -12.60
N LEU A 51 -0.16 5.75 -12.69
CA LEU A 51 -0.75 5.33 -13.96
C LEU A 51 -0.90 6.48 -14.94
N ASP A 52 -1.37 7.64 -14.49
CA ASP A 52 -1.53 8.82 -15.34
C ASP A 52 -0.18 9.34 -15.83
N SER A 53 0.85 9.31 -14.99
CA SER A 53 2.21 9.67 -15.40
C SER A 53 2.77 8.71 -16.46
N LEU A 54 2.53 7.40 -16.30
CA LEU A 54 2.96 6.38 -17.25
C LEU A 54 2.21 6.50 -18.58
N ARG A 55 0.90 6.78 -18.54
CA ARG A 55 0.10 7.03 -19.74
C ARG A 55 0.61 8.26 -20.49
N ALA A 56 0.80 9.37 -19.79
CA ALA A 56 1.32 10.60 -20.39
C ALA A 56 2.70 10.37 -21.05
N PHE A 57 3.58 9.60 -20.39
CA PHE A 57 4.86 9.22 -20.98
C PHE A 57 4.69 8.32 -22.21
N GLY A 58 3.84 7.30 -22.14
CA GLY A 58 3.53 6.41 -23.27
C GLY A 58 2.95 7.15 -24.47
N ASP A 59 2.07 8.12 -24.25
CA ASP A 59 1.52 8.97 -25.29
C ASP A 59 2.60 9.86 -25.89
N SER A 60 3.45 10.48 -25.07
CA SER A 60 4.58 11.29 -25.56
C SER A 60 5.54 10.47 -26.43
N LEU A 61 5.77 9.19 -26.10
CA LEU A 61 6.58 8.30 -26.93
C LEU A 61 5.97 8.04 -28.31
N ARG A 62 4.65 8.05 -28.43
CA ARG A 62 3.95 7.81 -29.70
C ARG A 62 3.80 9.08 -30.53
N THR A 63 3.61 10.23 -29.89
CA THR A 63 3.24 11.47 -30.57
C THR A 63 4.34 12.51 -30.67
N ASP A 64 5.35 12.50 -29.78
CA ASP A 64 6.41 13.50 -29.75
C ASP A 64 7.71 12.99 -30.41
N PRO A 65 8.11 13.53 -31.58
CA PRO A 65 9.35 13.16 -32.26
C PRO A 65 10.61 13.38 -31.42
N ARG A 66 10.65 14.38 -30.54
CA ARG A 66 11.82 14.65 -29.70
C ARG A 66 11.99 13.57 -28.63
N VAL A 67 10.88 13.08 -28.08
CA VAL A 67 10.88 11.98 -27.12
C VAL A 67 11.33 10.68 -27.81
N GLN A 68 10.86 10.43 -29.04
CA GLN A 68 11.28 9.30 -29.85
C GLN A 68 12.77 9.33 -30.16
N GLU A 69 13.29 10.46 -30.64
CA GLU A 69 14.72 10.66 -30.93
C GLU A 69 15.57 10.41 -29.68
N ARG A 70 15.18 10.98 -28.54
CA ARG A 70 15.89 10.81 -27.27
C ARG A 70 15.96 9.34 -26.84
N VAL A 71 14.84 8.61 -26.93
CA VAL A 71 14.81 7.18 -26.56
C VAL A 71 15.60 6.32 -27.55
N ALA A 72 15.54 6.63 -28.85
CA ALA A 72 16.35 5.94 -29.86
C ALA A 72 17.85 6.16 -29.60
N ARG A 73 18.24 7.40 -29.29
CA ARG A 73 19.62 7.77 -28.95
C ARG A 73 20.11 7.07 -27.68
N ALA A 74 19.28 7.05 -26.63
CA ALA A 74 19.58 6.35 -25.39
C ALA A 74 19.79 4.84 -25.58
N ARG A 75 18.95 4.18 -26.41
CA ARG A 75 19.15 2.76 -26.77
C ARG A 75 20.43 2.51 -27.55
N ALA A 76 20.85 3.46 -28.37
CA ALA A 76 22.10 3.40 -29.13
C ALA A 76 23.34 3.79 -28.30
N GLY A 77 23.19 4.16 -27.03
CA GLY A 77 24.30 4.59 -26.17
C GLY A 77 24.84 5.99 -26.49
N MET A 78 24.07 6.81 -27.20
CA MET A 78 24.43 8.17 -27.58
C MET A 78 23.80 9.20 -26.62
N ILE A 79 24.49 10.30 -26.32
CA ILE A 79 24.04 11.39 -25.42
C ILE A 79 24.32 12.73 -26.10
N ARG A 80 23.39 13.70 -26.02
CA ARG A 80 23.62 15.05 -26.58
C ARG A 80 24.46 15.90 -25.62
N PRO A 81 25.29 16.84 -26.12
CA PRO A 81 25.96 17.82 -25.26
C PRO A 81 24.96 18.53 -24.33
N GLY A 82 25.21 18.49 -23.02
CA GLY A 82 24.34 19.04 -21.98
C GLY A 82 23.32 18.07 -21.37
N GLU A 83 23.20 16.84 -21.87
CA GLU A 83 22.38 15.78 -21.24
C GLU A 83 23.23 14.95 -20.26
N ILE A 84 22.63 14.52 -19.14
CA ILE A 84 23.24 13.60 -18.16
C ILE A 84 22.50 12.27 -18.23
N ALA A 85 23.22 11.18 -18.53
CA ALA A 85 22.66 9.83 -18.46
C ALA A 85 22.97 9.21 -17.09
N VAL A 86 21.93 8.74 -16.40
CA VAL A 86 22.05 8.02 -15.13
C VAL A 86 21.71 6.55 -15.39
N LEU A 87 22.72 5.68 -15.27
CA LEU A 87 22.53 4.23 -15.32
C LEU A 87 22.35 3.69 -13.90
N LEU A 88 21.19 3.13 -13.61
CA LEU A 88 20.95 2.43 -12.36
C LEU A 88 21.51 1.00 -12.48
N VAL A 89 22.63 0.73 -11.80
CA VAL A 89 23.20 -0.61 -11.70
C VAL A 89 22.62 -1.26 -10.44
N PRO A 90 21.86 -2.36 -10.55
CA PRO A 90 21.38 -3.07 -9.35
C PRO A 90 22.59 -3.59 -8.57
N GLU A 91 22.52 -3.54 -7.24
CA GLU A 91 23.53 -4.19 -6.41
C GLU A 91 23.57 -5.68 -6.78
N ARG A 92 24.76 -6.16 -7.14
CA ARG A 92 24.97 -7.58 -7.40
C ARG A 92 24.71 -8.30 -6.08
N PRO A 93 23.71 -9.20 -5.98
CA PRO A 93 23.56 -10.01 -4.78
C PRO A 93 24.88 -10.73 -4.52
N ALA A 94 25.37 -10.66 -3.29
CA ALA A 94 26.61 -11.29 -2.90
C ALA A 94 26.52 -12.77 -3.29
N ALA A 95 27.34 -13.19 -4.25
CA ALA A 95 27.49 -14.59 -4.59
C ALA A 95 28.13 -15.28 -3.38
N GLY A 96 27.32 -15.87 -2.50
CA GLY A 96 27.85 -16.47 -1.28
C GLY A 96 26.87 -16.91 -0.18
N GLU A 97 25.56 -16.98 -0.40
CA GLU A 97 24.66 -17.72 0.52
C GLU A 97 24.00 -18.89 -0.22
N ASP A 98 24.85 -19.76 -0.77
CA ASP A 98 24.52 -21.16 -1.08
C ASP A 98 25.33 -22.07 -0.15
N THR A 99 25.15 -21.87 1.16
CA THR A 99 25.54 -22.84 2.18
C THR A 99 24.44 -22.97 3.23
N ALA A 100 23.88 -24.18 3.27
CA ALA A 100 23.05 -24.75 4.32
C ALA A 100 21.57 -24.31 4.40
N ARG A 101 20.72 -25.03 3.65
CA ARG A 101 19.61 -25.78 4.25
C ARG A 101 19.18 -26.97 3.40
#